data_AF-A0A496SI68-F1
#
_entry.id   AF-A0A496SI68-F1
#
_cell.length_a   1.000
_cell.length_b   1.000
_cell.length_c   1.000
_cell.angle_alpha   90.00
_cell.angle_beta   90.00
_cell.angle_gamma   90.00
#
_symmetry.space_group_name_H-M   'P 1'
#
loop_
_entity.id
_entity.type
_entity.pdbx_description
1 polymer ?
#
loop_
_entity_poly.entity_id
_entity_poly.type
_entity_poly.pdbx_seq_one_letter_code
_entity_poly.pdbx_strand_id
1 'polypeptide(L)'
;MDYAFENYGVRTIASLSHSRAVWIDPRYQMERAALLRQFIRDVKGHEGFYSIYLDDEPVSSYAVEMEAWRPFLGQFTSETGIEVPPDYTQWDMRQRRAFMLWRAEKFTEHTAALRDLVRSEAPEVKVLMDFNHHAVFPTFSNPVQTEELMDVLDIVMTDIYPGWHWIPYDKQYVVAFYHTLIRSLIGRKELWCIVQGHRILDGYEPDRSEMRRWCEQAWEAGCTGIGWYDAYPSEQIQIRRAEGLGAPITDADDLNRRNRWQVMLELSAEFADRDVLRPERTPIGALVSWDSVLSQVSDRDGSFPLRHRPLFNPFVTLAVFGGLKLRYVSDYSLLSGRASLDGLKLLFISPSCVVQRAFVEVLKDFVRRGGIVIGTDEDLCFDEGGRHLSGAREEIFGVKRFSPTAEPLTIDVQLKHGSFRGLPALVRRLRLTELVDGTEVLGRWSDGSPAVVSRLLGRGRAIYVGTDPYTASVAYGEDRRWGQCFRTICESLGME
;
A
#
# COMPACT_ATOMS: atom_id res chain seq x y z
N MET A 1 25.96 36.19 -3.31
CA MET A 1 25.23 35.04 -2.74
C MET A 1 25.65 33.87 -3.58
N ASP A 2 26.24 32.86 -2.97
CA ASP A 2 26.68 31.66 -3.68
C ASP A 2 25.47 30.71 -3.76
N TYR A 3 24.97 30.45 -4.97
CA TYR A 3 23.85 29.52 -5.13
C TYR A 3 24.37 28.09 -5.07
N ALA A 4 23.68 27.24 -4.29
CA ALA A 4 24.07 25.83 -4.11
C ALA A 4 24.02 25.04 -5.43
N PHE A 5 23.11 25.42 -6.33
CA PHE A 5 23.02 24.83 -7.66
C PHE A 5 24.27 25.11 -8.51
N GLU A 6 24.70 26.37 -8.60
CA GLU A 6 25.84 26.77 -9.45
C GLU A 6 27.15 26.11 -9.00
N ASN A 7 27.34 25.94 -7.69
CA ASN A 7 28.58 25.43 -7.13
C ASN A 7 28.59 23.91 -6.93
N TYR A 8 27.44 23.29 -6.70
CA TYR A 8 27.34 21.90 -6.27
C TYR A 8 26.28 21.09 -7.02
N GLY A 9 25.57 21.68 -7.99
CA GLY A 9 24.48 21.03 -8.70
C GLY A 9 23.26 20.71 -7.84
N VAL A 10 23.19 21.25 -6.61
CA VAL A 10 22.10 20.97 -5.68
C VAL A 10 20.82 21.63 -6.17
N ARG A 11 19.78 20.80 -6.33
CA ARG A 11 18.44 21.24 -6.69
C ARG A 11 17.53 21.27 -5.47
N THR A 12 16.60 22.21 -5.47
CA THR A 12 15.68 22.48 -4.36
C THR A 12 14.28 22.04 -4.71
N ILE A 13 13.68 21.34 -3.75
CA ILE A 13 12.25 21.09 -3.67
C ILE A 13 11.71 22.09 -2.66
N ALA A 14 10.62 22.79 -2.98
CA ALA A 14 10.02 23.72 -2.04
C ALA A 14 8.66 23.25 -1.55
N SER A 15 8.48 23.28 -0.23
CA SER A 15 7.22 22.93 0.41
C SER A 15 6.25 24.10 0.39
N LEU A 16 5.04 23.84 -0.12
CA LEU A 16 3.90 24.70 0.17
C LEU A 16 3.47 24.42 1.61
N SER A 17 3.46 25.43 2.47
CA SER A 17 3.21 25.27 3.92
C SER A 17 1.90 24.54 4.22
N HIS A 18 1.90 23.56 5.13
CA HIS A 18 0.71 22.79 5.49
C HIS A 18 -0.34 23.63 6.20
N SER A 19 -1.61 23.27 6.00
CA SER A 19 -2.74 23.93 6.65
C SER A 19 -3.78 22.89 7.08
N ARG A 20 -4.17 22.93 8.35
CA ARG A 20 -5.22 22.07 8.91
C ARG A 20 -6.59 22.70 8.68
N ALA A 21 -7.04 22.69 7.43
CA ALA A 21 -8.34 23.20 7.04
C ALA A 21 -9.09 22.19 6.17
N VAL A 22 -10.41 22.32 6.13
CA VAL A 22 -11.24 21.51 5.23
C VAL A 22 -10.95 21.94 3.78
N TRP A 23 -10.31 21.08 3.00
CA TRP A 23 -9.80 21.43 1.66
C TRP A 23 -10.87 21.71 0.61
N ILE A 24 -12.14 21.41 0.92
CA ILE A 24 -13.28 21.75 0.08
C ILE A 24 -13.85 23.14 0.37
N ASP A 25 -13.40 23.81 1.43
CA ASP A 25 -13.81 25.19 1.71
C ASP A 25 -13.32 26.11 0.57
N PRO A 26 -14.22 26.80 -0.16
CA PRO A 26 -13.84 27.68 -1.25
C PRO A 26 -12.84 28.77 -0.83
N ARG A 27 -12.95 29.28 0.40
CA ARG A 27 -12.02 30.27 0.93
C ARG A 27 -10.62 29.68 1.08
N TYR A 28 -10.52 28.48 1.64
CA TYR A 28 -9.25 27.78 1.76
C TYR A 28 -8.61 27.54 0.39
N GLN A 29 -9.39 27.07 -0.58
CA GLN A 29 -8.90 26.83 -1.94
C GLN A 29 -8.37 28.11 -2.60
N MET A 30 -9.08 29.23 -2.43
CA MET A 30 -8.65 30.54 -2.94
C MET A 30 -7.35 31.01 -2.28
N GLU A 31 -7.24 30.90 -0.96
CA GLU A 31 -6.04 31.30 -0.20
C GLU A 31 -4.83 30.42 -0.59
N ARG A 32 -5.01 29.10 -0.73
CA ARG A 32 -3.97 28.16 -1.19
C ARG A 32 -3.50 28.48 -2.61
N ALA A 33 -4.43 28.71 -3.53
CA ALA A 33 -4.08 29.05 -4.91
C ALA A 33 -3.34 30.40 -4.99
N ALA A 34 -3.72 31.40 -4.18
CA ALA A 34 -3.03 32.68 -4.13
C ALA A 34 -1.59 32.54 -3.58
N LEU A 35 -1.42 31.76 -2.50
CA LEU A 35 -0.10 31.46 -1.94
C LEU A 35 0.79 30.74 -2.96
N LEU A 36 0.25 29.73 -3.64
CA LEU A 36 0.98 28.97 -4.66
C LEU A 36 1.38 29.87 -5.85
N ARG A 37 0.50 30.76 -6.33
CA ARG A 37 0.87 31.73 -7.37
C ARG A 37 1.99 32.66 -6.92
N GLN A 38 1.89 33.20 -5.71
CA GLN A 38 2.94 34.06 -5.16
C GLN A 38 4.27 33.29 -5.11
N PHE A 39 4.24 32.09 -4.57
CA PHE A 39 5.39 31.21 -4.47
C PHE A 39 6.03 30.93 -5.83
N ILE A 40 5.24 30.53 -6.84
CA ILE A 40 5.73 30.29 -8.21
C ILE A 40 6.40 31.54 -8.78
N ARG A 41 5.79 32.72 -8.61
CA ARG A 41 6.39 33.98 -9.09
C ARG A 41 7.75 34.26 -8.48
N ASP A 42 7.94 33.87 -7.22
CA ASP A 42 9.19 34.12 -6.49
C ASP A 42 10.30 33.12 -6.86
N VAL A 43 9.95 31.90 -7.28
CA VAL A 43 10.95 30.85 -7.58
C VAL A 43 11.14 30.55 -9.07
N LYS A 44 10.20 30.96 -9.93
CA LYS A 44 10.27 30.71 -11.37
C LYS A 44 11.51 31.38 -11.97
N GLY A 45 12.26 30.62 -12.76
CA GLY A 45 13.49 31.08 -13.41
C GLY A 45 14.78 30.88 -12.60
N HIS A 46 14.69 30.39 -11.35
CA HIS A 46 15.87 29.95 -10.61
C HIS A 46 16.31 28.55 -11.09
N GLU A 47 17.52 28.43 -11.64
CA GLU A 47 18.02 27.16 -12.21
C GLU A 47 18.11 26.00 -11.20
N GLY A 48 18.27 26.33 -9.91
CA GLY A 48 18.28 25.35 -8.83
C GLY A 48 16.91 24.83 -8.42
N PHE A 49 15.81 25.37 -8.94
CA PHE A 49 14.47 24.97 -8.52
C PHE A 49 13.95 23.79 -9.35
N TYR A 50 13.57 22.70 -8.70
CA TYR A 50 13.18 21.45 -9.38
C TYR A 50 11.69 21.13 -9.29
N SER A 51 11.09 21.26 -8.11
CA SER A 51 9.71 20.85 -7.89
C SER A 51 9.04 21.54 -6.72
N ILE A 52 7.71 21.53 -6.74
CA ILE A 52 6.85 21.97 -5.65
C ILE A 52 6.33 20.74 -4.91
N TYR A 53 6.54 20.75 -3.61
CA TYR A 53 5.97 19.79 -2.68
C TYR A 53 4.61 20.31 -2.20
N LEU A 54 3.52 19.70 -2.70
CA LEU A 54 2.16 20.22 -2.57
C LEU A 54 1.57 20.01 -1.17
N ASP A 55 1.89 18.86 -0.56
CA ASP A 55 1.41 18.45 0.76
C ASP A 55 2.40 17.42 1.36
N ASP A 56 2.37 17.24 2.68
CA ASP A 56 3.26 16.34 3.44
C ASP A 56 2.41 15.32 4.17
N GLU A 57 2.63 14.05 3.83
CA GLU A 57 1.96 12.90 4.41
C GLU A 57 0.45 13.20 4.57
N PRO A 58 -0.38 13.12 3.51
CA PRO A 58 -1.68 13.79 3.46
C PRO A 58 -2.60 13.60 4.68
N VAL A 59 -2.38 12.57 5.51
CA VAL A 59 -2.74 12.51 6.94
C VAL A 59 -2.86 13.87 7.64
N SER A 60 -1.88 14.77 7.47
CA SER A 60 -1.83 16.06 8.14
C SER A 60 -2.97 17.00 7.71
N SER A 61 -3.34 16.95 6.44
CA SER A 61 -4.51 17.61 5.85
C SER A 61 -5.82 16.96 6.32
N TYR A 62 -5.85 15.63 6.51
CA TYR A 62 -7.02 14.88 7.01
C TYR A 62 -7.19 14.86 8.55
N ALA A 63 -6.21 15.37 9.32
CA ALA A 63 -6.29 15.54 10.78
C ALA A 63 -7.24 16.69 11.19
N VAL A 64 -8.35 16.81 10.47
CA VAL A 64 -9.43 17.76 10.67
C VAL A 64 -10.57 17.00 11.33
N GLU A 65 -10.98 17.45 12.52
CA GLU A 65 -12.06 16.85 13.29
C GLU A 65 -13.34 16.69 12.45
N MET A 66 -14.06 15.58 12.66
CA MET A 66 -15.31 15.28 11.94
C MET A 66 -16.34 16.41 12.04
N GLU A 67 -16.34 17.16 13.15
CA GLU A 67 -17.15 18.35 13.37
C GLU A 67 -16.97 19.42 12.29
N ALA A 68 -15.75 19.62 11.80
CA ALA A 68 -15.47 20.63 10.77
C ALA A 68 -16.08 20.27 9.41
N TRP A 69 -16.46 19.00 9.21
CA TRP A 69 -17.12 18.53 8.00
C TRP A 69 -18.64 18.74 7.99
N ARG A 70 -19.25 19.04 9.15
CA ARG A 70 -20.71 19.22 9.28
C ARG A 70 -21.31 20.23 8.29
N PRO A 71 -20.69 21.41 8.03
CA PRO A 71 -21.22 22.37 7.06
C PRO A 71 -21.33 21.82 5.63
N PHE A 72 -20.58 20.77 5.31
CA PHE A 72 -20.49 20.20 3.96
C PHE A 72 -21.34 18.93 3.77
N LEU A 73 -22.08 18.48 4.80
CA LEU A 73 -22.96 17.30 4.68
C LEU A 73 -24.10 17.52 3.67
N GLY A 74 -24.55 18.76 3.49
CA GLY A 74 -25.51 19.12 2.44
C GLY A 74 -24.94 18.90 1.04
N GLN A 75 -23.68 19.29 0.82
CA GLN A 75 -22.97 19.04 -0.43
C GLN A 75 -22.80 17.53 -0.67
N PHE A 76 -22.30 16.80 0.32
CA PHE A 76 -22.19 15.34 0.27
C PHE A 76 -23.53 14.68 -0.12
N THR A 77 -24.63 15.06 0.53
CA THR A 77 -25.96 14.51 0.24
C THR A 77 -26.39 14.83 -1.18
N SER A 78 -26.16 16.06 -1.66
CA SER A 78 -26.53 16.48 -3.01
C SER A 78 -25.74 15.77 -4.11
N GLU A 79 -24.46 15.47 -3.88
CA GLU A 79 -23.58 14.83 -4.87
C GLU A 79 -23.71 13.29 -4.88
N THR A 80 -23.96 12.69 -3.72
CA THR A 80 -23.98 11.21 -3.58
C THR A 80 -25.40 10.63 -3.48
N GLY A 81 -26.39 11.45 -3.15
CA GLY A 81 -27.75 11.01 -2.83
C GLY A 81 -27.87 10.22 -1.52
N ILE A 82 -26.82 10.17 -0.69
CA ILE A 82 -26.79 9.44 0.57
C ILE A 82 -27.04 10.42 1.72
N GLU A 83 -28.18 10.27 2.37
CA GLU A 83 -28.50 11.01 3.59
C GLU A 83 -27.74 10.42 4.78
N VAL A 84 -27.24 11.30 5.65
CA VAL A 84 -26.52 10.95 6.86
C VAL A 84 -27.01 11.73 8.07
N PRO A 85 -27.14 11.10 9.25
CA PRO A 85 -27.37 11.81 10.51
C PRO A 85 -26.27 12.86 10.79
N PRO A 86 -26.55 13.93 11.54
CA PRO A 86 -25.51 14.88 11.95
C PRO A 86 -24.43 14.27 12.86
N ASP A 87 -24.77 13.19 13.58
CA ASP A 87 -23.88 12.45 14.46
C ASP A 87 -23.28 11.25 13.70
N TYR A 88 -21.97 11.31 13.44
CA TYR A 88 -21.24 10.29 12.69
C TYR A 88 -21.20 8.93 13.40
N THR A 89 -21.42 8.88 14.71
CA THR A 89 -21.42 7.61 15.45
C THR A 89 -22.61 6.73 15.06
N GLN A 90 -23.67 7.33 14.53
CA GLN A 90 -24.91 6.67 14.10
C GLN A 90 -24.83 6.17 12.65
N TRP A 91 -23.77 6.50 11.92
CA TRP A 91 -23.65 6.13 10.52
C TRP A 91 -23.40 4.63 10.38
N ASP A 92 -24.10 4.01 9.44
CA ASP A 92 -23.82 2.64 9.02
C ASP A 92 -22.53 2.55 8.18
N MET A 93 -22.11 1.32 7.87
CA MET A 93 -20.89 1.08 7.10
C MET A 93 -20.94 1.71 5.70
N ARG A 94 -22.12 1.69 5.05
CA ARG A 94 -22.31 2.23 3.70
C ARG A 94 -22.15 3.75 3.70
N GLN A 95 -22.79 4.43 4.65
CA GLN A 95 -22.69 5.87 4.86
C GLN A 95 -21.25 6.29 5.15
N ARG A 96 -20.58 5.60 6.09
CA ARG A 96 -19.16 5.86 6.42
C ARG A 96 -18.27 5.69 5.19
N ARG A 97 -18.41 4.60 4.45
CA ARG A 97 -17.62 4.33 3.25
C ARG A 97 -17.86 5.35 2.16
N ALA A 98 -19.11 5.69 1.87
CA ALA A 98 -19.43 6.70 0.87
C ALA A 98 -18.82 8.07 1.21
N PHE A 99 -18.92 8.48 2.48
CA PHE A 99 -18.35 9.75 2.93
C PHE A 99 -16.81 9.75 2.90
N MET A 100 -16.15 8.63 3.22
CA MET A 100 -14.71 8.47 3.03
C MET A 100 -14.31 8.69 1.58
N LEU A 101 -14.92 7.95 0.65
CA LEU A 101 -14.58 8.01 -0.77
C LEU A 101 -14.84 9.41 -1.34
N TRP A 102 -15.95 10.04 -0.95
CA TRP A 102 -16.24 11.41 -1.34
C TRP A 102 -15.18 12.40 -0.84
N ARG A 103 -14.78 12.34 0.43
CA ARG A 103 -13.69 13.20 0.96
C ARG A 103 -12.38 12.98 0.22
N ALA A 104 -12.06 11.73 -0.09
CA ALA A 104 -10.86 11.34 -0.82
C ALA A 104 -10.86 11.92 -2.24
N GLU A 105 -11.97 11.77 -2.97
CA GLU A 105 -12.19 12.36 -4.29
C GLU A 105 -12.00 13.88 -4.25
N LYS A 106 -12.60 14.56 -3.27
CA LYS A 106 -12.46 16.01 -3.14
C LYS A 106 -11.04 16.49 -2.84
N PHE A 107 -10.25 15.69 -2.14
CA PHE A 107 -8.84 16.00 -1.93
C PHE A 107 -8.03 15.83 -3.22
N THR A 108 -8.31 14.77 -3.99
CA THR A 108 -7.73 14.57 -5.32
C THR A 108 -8.09 15.73 -6.25
N GLU A 109 -9.35 16.16 -6.30
CA GLU A 109 -9.80 17.33 -7.09
C GLU A 109 -9.04 18.61 -6.68
N HIS A 110 -8.91 18.86 -5.38
CA HIS A 110 -8.14 20.01 -4.87
C HIS A 110 -6.67 19.95 -5.31
N THR A 111 -6.03 18.79 -5.14
CA THR A 111 -4.63 18.58 -5.53
C THR A 111 -4.44 18.74 -7.05
N ALA A 112 -5.38 18.24 -7.84
CA ALA A 112 -5.37 18.40 -9.30
C ALA A 112 -5.48 19.88 -9.70
N ALA A 113 -6.33 20.66 -9.05
CA ALA A 113 -6.43 22.09 -9.30
C ALA A 113 -5.12 22.84 -8.97
N LEU A 114 -4.43 22.45 -7.88
CA LEU A 114 -3.10 23.00 -7.55
C LEU A 114 -2.05 22.61 -8.60
N ARG A 115 -2.03 21.35 -9.04
CA ARG A 115 -1.15 20.89 -10.12
C ARG A 115 -1.39 21.65 -11.42
N ASP A 116 -2.65 21.81 -11.82
CA ASP A 116 -3.03 22.51 -13.05
C ASP A 116 -2.60 23.99 -12.98
N LEU A 117 -2.71 24.60 -11.81
CA LEU A 117 -2.18 25.94 -11.57
C LEU A 117 -0.66 25.99 -11.77
N VAL A 118 0.12 25.07 -11.18
CA VAL A 118 1.58 24.99 -11.41
C VAL A 118 1.87 24.84 -12.90
N ARG A 119 1.17 23.95 -13.61
CA ARG A 119 1.38 23.74 -15.05
C ARG A 119 1.07 24.97 -15.90
N SER A 120 0.09 25.77 -15.51
CA SER A 120 -0.25 27.01 -16.21
C SER A 120 0.77 28.13 -16.00
N GLU A 121 1.34 28.23 -14.79
CA GLU A 121 2.23 29.34 -14.41
C GLU A 121 3.72 29.01 -14.61
N ALA A 122 4.13 27.75 -14.42
CA ALA A 122 5.51 27.26 -14.53
C ALA A 122 5.53 25.79 -15.04
N PRO A 123 5.26 25.56 -16.35
CA PRO A 123 5.10 24.23 -16.93
C PRO A 123 6.34 23.32 -16.81
N GLU A 124 7.52 23.89 -16.61
CA GLU A 124 8.78 23.17 -16.39
C GLU A 124 8.90 22.56 -14.99
N VAL A 125 8.17 23.10 -14.01
CA VAL A 125 8.23 22.69 -12.61
C VAL A 125 7.36 21.45 -12.41
N LYS A 126 7.92 20.45 -11.73
CA LYS A 126 7.18 19.24 -11.34
C LYS A 126 6.46 19.44 -10.01
N VAL A 127 5.36 18.73 -9.82
CA VAL A 127 4.70 18.61 -8.52
C VAL A 127 4.94 17.24 -7.91
N LEU A 128 5.13 17.23 -6.59
CA LEU A 128 5.31 16.00 -5.82
C LEU A 128 4.57 16.07 -4.49
N MET A 129 4.33 14.89 -3.93
CA MET A 129 3.76 14.67 -2.61
C MET A 129 4.38 13.41 -2.02
N ASP A 130 4.49 13.37 -0.70
CA ASP A 130 5.05 12.27 0.06
C ASP A 130 3.95 11.46 0.70
N PHE A 131 4.14 10.16 0.68
CA PHE A 131 3.19 9.20 1.23
C PHE A 131 3.89 8.36 2.28
N ASN A 132 3.61 8.68 3.54
CA ASN A 132 3.88 7.75 4.61
C ASN A 132 2.95 6.53 4.51
N HIS A 133 3.20 5.55 5.37
CA HIS A 133 2.39 4.34 5.46
C HIS A 133 0.88 4.57 5.67
N HIS A 134 0.45 5.64 6.35
CA HIS A 134 -0.97 5.98 6.54
C HIS A 134 -1.62 6.56 5.27
N ALA A 135 -0.85 7.29 4.47
CA ALA A 135 -1.30 7.85 3.21
C ALA A 135 -1.46 6.78 2.12
N VAL A 136 -0.59 5.75 2.12
CA VAL A 136 -0.68 4.61 1.18
C VAL A 136 -1.82 3.65 1.54
N PHE A 137 -2.10 3.46 2.83
CA PHE A 137 -3.17 2.57 3.31
C PHE A 137 -4.25 3.38 4.06
N PRO A 138 -5.22 3.94 3.32
CA PRO A 138 -6.17 4.91 3.86
C PRO A 138 -7.11 4.31 4.91
N THR A 139 -7.62 5.17 5.79
CA THR A 139 -8.56 4.83 6.87
C THR A 139 -9.78 5.74 6.86
N PHE A 140 -10.71 5.55 7.81
CA PHE A 140 -11.84 6.47 7.98
C PHE A 140 -11.41 7.85 8.45
N SER A 141 -10.42 7.95 9.33
CA SER A 141 -9.82 9.21 9.72
C SER A 141 -8.92 9.83 8.65
N ASN A 142 -8.32 9.02 7.77
CA ASN A 142 -7.44 9.47 6.68
C ASN A 142 -7.83 8.85 5.33
N PRO A 143 -8.98 9.22 4.73
CA PRO A 143 -9.43 8.64 3.48
C PRO A 143 -8.69 9.26 2.30
N VAL A 144 -7.56 8.66 1.95
CA VAL A 144 -6.77 8.99 0.74
C VAL A 144 -7.12 8.01 -0.37
N GLN A 145 -7.52 8.52 -1.53
CA GLN A 145 -7.68 7.69 -2.71
C GLN A 145 -6.33 7.59 -3.41
N THR A 146 -5.51 6.65 -2.91
CA THR A 146 -4.07 6.60 -3.15
C THR A 146 -3.71 6.62 -4.64
N GLU A 147 -4.35 5.78 -5.45
CA GLU A 147 -4.03 5.69 -6.88
C GLU A 147 -4.39 6.96 -7.66
N GLU A 148 -5.58 7.51 -7.43
CA GLU A 148 -6.01 8.74 -8.09
C GLU A 148 -5.11 9.91 -7.73
N LEU A 149 -4.77 10.03 -6.45
CA LEU A 149 -3.88 11.08 -5.99
C LEU A 149 -2.48 10.92 -6.61
N MET A 150 -1.97 9.69 -6.66
CA MET A 150 -0.70 9.40 -7.34
C MET A 150 -0.76 9.73 -8.84
N ASP A 151 -1.90 9.58 -9.52
CA ASP A 151 -2.10 9.93 -10.93
C ASP A 151 -1.93 11.45 -11.18
N VAL A 152 -2.32 12.29 -10.22
CA VAL A 152 -2.21 13.75 -10.31
C VAL A 152 -0.75 14.23 -10.29
N LEU A 153 0.12 13.54 -9.56
CA LEU A 153 1.50 13.97 -9.28
C LEU A 153 2.46 13.68 -10.43
N ASP A 154 3.57 14.40 -10.52
CA ASP A 154 4.66 14.08 -11.46
C ASP A 154 5.68 13.11 -10.84
N ILE A 155 5.87 13.25 -9.53
CA ILE A 155 6.77 12.44 -8.72
C ILE A 155 5.96 11.96 -7.52
N VAL A 156 5.96 10.65 -7.31
CA VAL A 156 5.42 10.04 -6.08
C VAL A 156 6.61 9.82 -5.15
N MET A 157 6.58 10.43 -3.98
CA MET A 157 7.57 10.21 -2.93
C MET A 157 6.95 9.38 -1.83
N THR A 158 7.72 8.51 -1.19
CA THR A 158 7.30 7.86 0.06
C THR A 158 8.38 7.94 1.09
N ASP A 159 8.00 8.11 2.34
CA ASP A 159 8.89 8.07 3.49
C ASP A 159 8.57 6.87 4.39
N ILE A 160 9.42 5.85 4.24
CA ILE A 160 9.24 4.58 4.92
C ILE A 160 10.40 4.40 5.87
N TYR A 161 10.10 4.26 7.16
CA TYR A 161 11.09 4.15 8.24
C TYR A 161 11.08 2.74 8.86
N PRO A 162 11.84 1.77 8.32
CA PRO A 162 11.71 0.37 8.71
C PRO A 162 12.01 0.12 10.19
N GLY A 163 12.91 0.90 10.78
CA GLY A 163 13.27 0.83 12.19
C GLY A 163 12.38 1.57 13.15
N TRP A 164 11.32 2.22 12.68
CA TRP A 164 10.18 2.53 13.52
C TRP A 164 9.32 1.28 13.80
N HIS A 165 9.31 0.32 12.87
CA HIS A 165 8.57 -0.92 13.01
C HIS A 165 9.40 -1.94 13.80
N TRP A 166 9.05 -2.14 15.08
CA TRP A 166 9.68 -3.16 15.95
C TRP A 166 9.38 -4.61 15.55
N ILE A 167 8.79 -4.83 14.37
CA ILE A 167 8.35 -6.14 13.90
C ILE A 167 9.40 -6.67 12.91
N PRO A 168 9.97 -7.88 13.13
CA PRO A 168 11.16 -8.32 12.43
C PRO A 168 11.10 -8.24 10.89
N TYR A 169 9.97 -8.62 10.28
CA TYR A 169 9.86 -8.60 8.82
C TYR A 169 9.64 -7.20 8.26
N ASP A 170 8.90 -6.35 8.94
CA ASP A 170 8.67 -4.97 8.52
C ASP A 170 10.02 -4.25 8.45
N LYS A 171 10.82 -4.35 9.51
CA LYS A 171 12.20 -3.86 9.55
C LYS A 171 13.03 -4.35 8.35
N GLN A 172 12.84 -5.60 7.92
CA GLN A 172 13.63 -6.19 6.85
C GLN A 172 13.13 -5.90 5.44
N TYR A 173 11.82 -5.81 5.22
CA TYR A 173 11.23 -5.92 3.88
C TYR A 173 10.14 -4.87 3.58
N VAL A 174 9.83 -3.95 4.50
CA VAL A 174 8.79 -2.95 4.26
C VAL A 174 9.12 -2.06 3.07
N VAL A 175 10.40 -1.70 2.86
CA VAL A 175 10.82 -0.90 1.70
C VAL A 175 10.53 -1.66 0.40
N ALA A 176 10.97 -2.93 0.30
CA ALA A 176 10.67 -3.75 -0.88
C ALA A 176 9.17 -3.87 -1.15
N PHE A 177 8.36 -4.09 -0.11
CA PHE A 177 6.91 -4.23 -0.23
C PHE A 177 6.25 -2.96 -0.78
N TYR A 178 6.44 -1.83 -0.11
CA TYR A 178 5.79 -0.57 -0.48
C TYR A 178 6.16 -0.15 -1.90
N HIS A 179 7.43 -0.26 -2.27
CA HIS A 179 7.87 0.21 -3.58
C HIS A 179 7.49 -0.77 -4.69
N THR A 180 7.45 -2.08 -4.43
CA THR A 180 6.89 -3.04 -5.41
C THR A 180 5.41 -2.78 -5.64
N LEU A 181 4.65 -2.52 -4.58
CA LEU A 181 3.24 -2.16 -4.63
C LEU A 181 3.04 -0.87 -5.44
N ILE A 182 3.64 0.24 -5.00
CA ILE A 182 3.44 1.56 -5.62
C ILE A 182 3.93 1.56 -7.06
N ARG A 183 5.09 0.98 -7.35
CA ARG A 183 5.59 0.86 -8.73
C ARG A 183 4.61 0.11 -9.64
N SER A 184 3.94 -0.92 -9.13
CA SER A 184 2.92 -1.64 -9.89
C SER A 184 1.71 -0.77 -10.22
N LEU A 185 1.34 0.16 -9.33
CA LEU A 185 0.20 1.06 -9.48
C LEU A 185 0.49 2.26 -10.39
N ILE A 186 1.67 2.89 -10.25
CA ILE A 186 2.00 4.15 -10.95
C ILE A 186 2.77 3.95 -12.26
N GLY A 187 3.09 2.70 -12.60
CA GLY A 187 3.78 2.35 -13.85
C GLY A 187 5.19 2.94 -13.95
N ARG A 188 5.42 3.89 -14.85
CA ARG A 188 6.75 4.47 -15.15
C ARG A 188 6.99 5.85 -14.55
N LYS A 189 6.05 6.37 -13.77
CA LYS A 189 6.18 7.67 -13.10
C LYS A 189 7.41 7.69 -12.17
N GLU A 190 7.98 8.87 -11.95
CA GLU A 190 9.08 9.01 -10.99
C GLU A 190 8.62 8.57 -9.60
N LEU A 191 9.44 7.74 -8.96
CA LEU A 191 9.18 7.18 -7.64
C LEU A 191 10.40 7.42 -6.77
N TRP A 192 10.23 8.17 -5.69
CA TRP A 192 11.29 8.49 -4.76
C TRP A 192 11.05 7.82 -3.42
N CYS A 193 12.12 7.29 -2.83
CA CYS A 193 12.09 6.64 -1.53
C CYS A 193 12.94 7.44 -0.54
N ILE A 194 12.33 7.94 0.52
CA ILE A 194 13.04 8.43 1.69
C ILE A 194 13.20 7.25 2.65
N VAL A 195 14.46 6.88 2.92
CA VAL A 195 14.81 5.78 3.84
C VAL A 195 15.35 6.32 5.16
N GLN A 196 15.24 5.49 6.20
CA GLN A 196 15.75 5.81 7.53
C GLN A 196 17.28 5.81 7.57
N GLY A 197 17.88 6.94 7.97
CA GLY A 197 19.32 7.05 8.20
C GLY A 197 19.74 7.05 9.68
N HIS A 198 18.81 7.29 10.60
CA HIS A 198 19.05 7.44 12.04
C HIS A 198 17.85 6.95 12.85
N ARG A 199 17.92 7.01 14.18
CA ARG A 199 16.78 6.67 15.03
C ARG A 199 15.63 7.65 14.82
N ILE A 200 14.45 7.13 14.47
CA ILE A 200 13.20 7.89 14.40
C ILE A 200 12.41 7.65 15.69
N LEU A 201 12.10 8.71 16.44
CA LEU A 201 11.31 8.68 17.69
C LEU A 201 11.78 7.58 18.67
N ASP A 202 10.87 6.68 19.04
CA ASP A 202 11.09 5.51 19.90
C ASP A 202 11.48 4.25 19.11
N GLY A 203 11.87 4.41 17.84
CA GLY A 203 12.44 3.36 17.01
C GLY A 203 13.89 3.03 17.35
N TYR A 204 14.53 2.25 16.50
CA TYR A 204 15.92 1.82 16.69
C TYR A 204 16.89 2.51 15.71
N GLU A 205 18.19 2.53 16.06
CA GLU A 205 19.25 3.06 15.21
C GLU A 205 19.68 2.03 14.14
N PRO A 206 19.61 2.35 12.84
CA PRO A 206 20.02 1.42 11.79
C PRO A 206 21.54 1.26 11.73
N ASP A 207 21.98 0.06 11.33
CA ASP A 207 23.37 -0.18 10.96
C ASP A 207 23.62 -0.02 9.44
N ARG A 208 24.90 -0.04 9.04
CA ARG A 208 25.32 0.09 7.65
C ARG A 208 24.69 -0.95 6.72
N SER A 209 24.54 -2.19 7.18
CA SER A 209 24.00 -3.29 6.39
C SER A 209 22.50 -3.12 6.13
N GLU A 210 21.78 -2.56 7.11
CA GLU A 210 20.35 -2.29 7.01
C GLU A 210 20.08 -1.11 6.09
N MET A 211 20.81 0.00 6.27
CA MET A 211 20.73 1.17 5.38
C MET A 211 20.98 0.78 3.92
N ARG A 212 22.04 -0.01 3.66
CA ARG A 212 22.34 -0.53 2.32
C ARG A 212 21.20 -1.37 1.77
N ARG A 213 20.69 -2.33 2.55
CA ARG A 213 19.60 -3.22 2.13
C ARG A 213 18.35 -2.43 1.74
N TRP A 214 18.01 -1.39 2.49
CA TRP A 214 16.85 -0.56 2.17
C TRP A 214 17.05 0.23 0.88
N CYS A 215 18.24 0.76 0.62
CA CYS A 215 18.57 1.37 -0.67
C CYS A 215 18.49 0.34 -1.82
N GLU A 216 19.02 -0.87 -1.61
CA GLU A 216 18.93 -1.96 -2.60
C GLU A 216 17.48 -2.32 -2.92
N GLN A 217 16.62 -2.45 -1.91
CA GLN A 217 15.20 -2.74 -2.09
C GLN A 217 14.46 -1.63 -2.86
N ALA A 218 14.73 -0.36 -2.54
CA ALA A 218 14.16 0.77 -3.26
C ALA A 218 14.62 0.78 -4.72
N TRP A 219 15.91 0.53 -4.98
CA TRP A 219 16.48 0.46 -6.32
C TRP A 219 15.94 -0.73 -7.13
N GLU A 220 15.84 -1.92 -6.54
CA GLU A 220 15.26 -3.13 -7.16
C GLU A 220 13.79 -2.95 -7.54
N ALA A 221 13.03 -2.22 -6.72
CA ALA A 221 11.66 -1.83 -7.04
C ALA A 221 11.58 -0.73 -8.13
N GLY A 222 12.71 -0.23 -8.63
CA GLY A 222 12.79 0.77 -9.68
C GLY A 222 12.54 2.19 -9.21
N CYS A 223 12.93 2.56 -7.98
CA CYS A 223 12.93 3.95 -7.56
C CYS A 223 13.89 4.78 -8.42
N THR A 224 13.45 5.97 -8.80
CA THR A 224 14.23 6.97 -9.55
C THR A 224 14.95 7.96 -8.65
N GLY A 225 14.71 7.91 -7.34
CA GLY A 225 15.39 8.71 -6.33
C GLY A 225 15.39 7.98 -4.99
N ILE A 226 16.51 8.07 -4.26
CA ILE A 226 16.64 7.55 -2.91
C ILE A 226 17.20 8.70 -2.06
N GLY A 227 16.49 9.05 -0.99
CA GLY A 227 16.83 10.14 -0.09
C GLY A 227 16.82 9.69 1.37
N TRP A 228 17.17 10.61 2.25
CA TRP A 228 17.28 10.37 3.67
C TRP A 228 16.43 11.40 4.41
N TYR A 229 15.71 10.96 5.44
CA TYR A 229 15.22 11.89 6.45
C TYR A 229 16.39 12.24 7.35
N ASP A 230 16.67 13.52 7.58
CA ASP A 230 17.88 13.98 8.28
C ASP A 230 17.61 14.78 9.56
N ALA A 231 16.34 14.97 9.94
CA ALA A 231 15.98 15.61 11.18
C ALA A 231 16.07 14.63 12.35
N TYR A 232 17.11 14.76 13.18
CA TYR A 232 17.30 13.91 14.36
C TYR A 232 16.23 14.21 15.42
N PRO A 233 15.39 13.27 15.87
CA PRO A 233 14.46 13.50 16.96
C PRO A 233 15.16 13.20 18.30
N SER A 234 15.49 14.25 19.06
CA SER A 234 15.74 14.11 20.51
C SER A 234 14.56 14.69 21.28
N GLU A 235 14.29 14.25 22.51
CA GLU A 235 13.27 14.86 23.39
C GLU A 235 13.46 16.39 23.53
N GLN A 236 14.70 16.87 23.39
CA GLN A 236 15.00 18.30 23.37
C GLN A 236 14.53 19.02 22.10
N ILE A 237 14.26 18.32 21.00
CA ILE A 237 13.85 18.89 19.71
C ILE A 237 12.35 19.13 19.61
N GLN A 238 11.49 18.49 20.41
CA GLN A 238 10.10 18.98 20.53
C GLN A 238 10.04 20.36 21.19
N ILE A 239 10.92 20.61 22.17
CA ILE A 239 11.08 21.93 22.79
C ILE A 239 11.76 22.92 21.82
N ARG A 240 12.82 22.51 21.10
CA ARG A 240 13.50 23.39 20.12
C ARG A 240 12.76 23.60 18.79
N ARG A 241 11.84 22.70 18.37
CA ARG A 241 10.94 22.92 17.22
C ARG A 241 9.96 24.07 17.49
N ALA A 242 9.54 24.26 18.74
CA ALA A 242 8.77 25.45 19.13
C ALA A 242 9.57 26.77 18.97
N GLU A 243 10.90 26.67 18.86
CA GLU A 243 11.84 27.78 18.68
C GLU A 243 12.54 27.79 17.31
N GLY A 244 12.16 26.90 16.38
CA GLY A 244 12.69 26.87 15.00
C GLY A 244 14.09 26.26 14.81
N LEU A 245 14.62 25.48 15.75
CA LEU A 245 15.99 24.95 15.72
C LEU A 245 16.01 23.40 15.79
N GLY A 246 15.97 22.72 14.65
CA GLY A 246 16.33 21.30 14.58
C GLY A 246 17.86 21.13 14.66
N ALA A 247 18.38 20.21 15.48
CA ALA A 247 19.81 19.89 15.44
C ALA A 247 20.06 18.96 14.24
N PRO A 248 20.91 19.34 13.28
CA PRO A 248 21.20 18.50 12.12
C PRO A 248 21.92 17.22 12.54
N ILE A 249 21.77 16.14 11.76
CA ILE A 249 22.57 14.89 11.94
C ILE A 249 24.08 15.17 11.96
N THR A 250 24.51 16.29 11.40
CA THR A 250 25.90 16.74 11.35
C THR A 250 26.44 17.33 12.66
N ASP A 251 25.70 17.24 13.77
CA ASP A 251 26.19 17.68 15.08
C ASP A 251 27.50 16.93 15.43
N ALA A 252 28.61 17.68 15.43
CA ALA A 252 29.96 17.16 15.32
C ALA A 252 30.42 16.36 16.56
N ASP A 253 29.72 16.49 17.67
CA ASP A 253 30.13 15.91 18.96
C ASP A 253 29.70 14.45 19.14
N ASP A 254 28.84 13.91 18.28
CA ASP A 254 28.39 12.51 18.33
C ASP A 254 29.05 11.66 17.22
N LEU A 255 29.99 10.80 17.62
CA LEU A 255 30.71 9.91 16.69
C LEU A 255 29.77 8.94 15.96
N ASN A 256 28.71 8.46 16.61
CA ASN A 256 27.76 7.53 16.00
C ASN A 256 26.93 8.22 14.92
N ARG A 257 26.54 9.48 15.14
CA ARG A 257 25.85 10.28 14.11
C ARG A 257 26.74 10.56 12.92
N ARG A 258 28.01 10.93 13.13
CA ARG A 258 28.98 11.13 12.05
C ARG A 258 29.21 9.87 11.22
N ASN A 259 29.32 8.71 11.87
CA ASN A 259 29.47 7.44 11.17
C ASN A 259 28.26 7.13 10.29
N ARG A 260 27.03 7.36 10.79
CA ARG A 260 25.82 7.16 9.98
C ARG A 260 25.70 8.16 8.84
N TRP A 261 26.02 9.43 9.07
CA TRP A 261 26.07 10.44 8.01
C TRP A 261 27.04 10.04 6.89
N GLN A 262 28.23 9.55 7.25
CA GLN A 262 29.20 9.05 6.28
C GLN A 262 28.64 7.87 5.47
N VAL A 263 27.91 6.95 6.11
CA VAL A 263 27.22 5.86 5.40
C VAL A 263 26.15 6.41 4.44
N MET A 264 25.37 7.41 4.84
CA MET A 264 24.38 8.05 3.96
C MET A 264 25.05 8.64 2.72
N LEU A 265 26.15 9.38 2.89
CA LEU A 265 26.91 9.97 1.77
C LEU A 265 27.48 8.90 0.84
N GLU A 266 28.06 7.84 1.40
CA GLU A 266 28.62 6.72 0.62
C GLU A 266 27.54 6.02 -0.21
N LEU A 267 26.38 5.73 0.39
CA LEU A 267 25.26 5.09 -0.30
C LEU A 267 24.63 6.04 -1.34
N SER A 268 24.48 7.33 -1.02
CA SER A 268 23.99 8.32 -1.98
C SER A 268 24.89 8.39 -3.22
N ALA A 269 26.21 8.42 -3.05
CA ALA A 269 27.15 8.40 -4.18
C ALA A 269 27.06 7.09 -4.98
N GLU A 270 27.04 5.95 -4.30
CA GLU A 270 26.96 4.64 -4.96
C GLU A 270 25.68 4.46 -5.78
N PHE A 271 24.53 4.84 -5.24
CA PHE A 271 23.24 4.65 -5.92
C PHE A 271 22.95 5.73 -6.96
N ALA A 272 23.54 6.92 -6.85
CA ALA A 272 23.44 7.96 -7.89
C ALA A 272 24.09 7.52 -9.21
N ASP A 273 25.12 6.67 -9.15
CA ASP A 273 25.83 6.15 -10.33
C ASP A 273 25.16 4.91 -10.95
N ARG A 274 24.10 4.36 -10.34
CA ARG A 274 23.41 3.18 -10.85
C ARG A 274 22.31 3.55 -11.84
N ASP A 275 22.18 2.75 -12.89
CA ASP A 275 21.02 2.83 -13.77
C ASP A 275 19.73 2.50 -13.01
N VAL A 276 18.67 3.24 -13.30
CA VAL A 276 17.33 2.95 -12.77
C VAL A 276 16.83 1.63 -13.36
N LEU A 277 16.50 0.69 -12.49
CA LEU A 277 15.95 -0.59 -12.91
C LEU A 277 14.54 -0.42 -13.47
N ARG A 278 14.27 -1.19 -14.51
CA ARG A 278 12.91 -1.39 -15.04
C ARG A 278 12.43 -2.75 -14.58
N PRO A 279 11.47 -2.81 -13.64
CA PRO A 279 10.95 -4.08 -13.17
C PRO A 279 10.42 -4.92 -14.34
N GLU A 280 10.78 -6.20 -14.33
CA GLU A 280 10.33 -7.15 -15.34
C GLU A 280 8.81 -7.33 -15.28
N ARG A 281 8.19 -7.57 -16.44
CA ARG A 281 6.77 -7.97 -16.48
C ARG A 281 6.63 -9.41 -16.03
N THR A 282 5.97 -9.62 -14.91
CA THR A 282 5.61 -10.94 -14.38
C THR A 282 4.17 -11.33 -14.76
N PRO A 283 3.88 -12.60 -15.08
CA PRO A 283 2.52 -13.10 -15.25
C PRO A 283 1.79 -13.36 -13.93
N ILE A 284 2.44 -13.12 -12.78
CA ILE A 284 1.92 -13.36 -11.44
C ILE A 284 1.44 -12.05 -10.82
N GLY A 285 0.13 -11.97 -10.60
CA GLY A 285 -0.55 -10.86 -9.98
C GLY A 285 -0.81 -11.08 -8.49
N ALA A 286 -0.78 -10.00 -7.70
CA ALA A 286 -1.38 -9.94 -6.37
C ALA A 286 -2.42 -8.82 -6.36
N LEU A 287 -3.61 -9.11 -5.84
CA LEU A 287 -4.67 -8.11 -5.71
C LEU A 287 -4.32 -7.10 -4.62
N VAL A 288 -4.75 -5.87 -4.79
CA VAL A 288 -4.90 -4.86 -3.75
C VAL A 288 -6.38 -4.57 -3.66
N SER A 289 -7.05 -5.06 -2.61
CA SER A 289 -8.46 -4.71 -2.43
C SER A 289 -8.58 -3.45 -1.59
N TRP A 290 -8.75 -2.30 -2.25
CA TRP A 290 -8.95 -1.03 -1.53
C TRP A 290 -10.26 -1.05 -0.77
N ASP A 291 -11.28 -1.75 -1.27
CA ASP A 291 -12.54 -1.94 -0.56
C ASP A 291 -12.33 -2.65 0.79
N SER A 292 -11.49 -3.69 0.81
CA SER A 292 -11.14 -4.37 2.05
C SER A 292 -10.25 -3.54 2.97
N VAL A 293 -9.30 -2.77 2.42
CA VAL A 293 -8.47 -1.85 3.22
C VAL A 293 -9.34 -0.79 3.89
N LEU A 294 -10.20 -0.11 3.13
CA LEU A 294 -11.09 0.96 3.61
C LEU A 294 -12.17 0.46 4.57
N SER A 295 -12.54 -0.82 4.49
CA SER A 295 -13.57 -1.40 5.37
C SER A 295 -13.04 -1.78 6.76
N GLN A 296 -11.74 -1.61 7.04
CA GLN A 296 -11.18 -1.84 8.37
C GLN A 296 -11.55 -0.70 9.33
N VAL A 297 -12.62 -0.91 10.09
CA VAL A 297 -13.32 0.13 10.89
C VAL A 297 -12.54 0.62 12.14
N SER A 298 -11.49 -0.07 12.59
CA SER A 298 -10.86 0.28 13.86
C SER A 298 -9.84 1.42 13.72
N ASP A 299 -10.28 2.67 13.83
CA ASP A 299 -9.39 3.80 14.18
C ASP A 299 -9.11 3.88 15.69
N ARG A 300 -9.88 3.12 16.50
CA ARG A 300 -9.90 3.24 17.97
C ARG A 300 -8.65 2.75 18.69
N ASP A 301 -7.84 1.87 18.10
CA ASP A 301 -6.82 1.17 18.89
C ASP A 301 -5.40 1.67 18.64
N GLY A 302 -5.20 2.70 17.80
CA GLY A 302 -3.87 3.25 17.54
C GLY A 302 -2.82 2.20 17.12
N SER A 303 -3.26 1.01 16.68
CA SER A 303 -2.42 -0.15 16.39
C SER A 303 -1.83 0.00 14.98
N PHE A 304 -0.97 1.00 14.89
CA PHE A 304 -0.09 1.37 13.79
C PHE A 304 0.56 0.19 13.02
N PRO A 305 1.05 -0.90 13.65
CA PRO A 305 1.82 -1.91 12.91
C PRO A 305 1.02 -2.96 12.13
N LEU A 306 -0.32 -2.95 12.16
CA LEU A 306 -1.11 -4.10 11.68
C LEU A 306 -1.91 -3.85 10.39
N ARG A 307 -2.05 -2.61 9.91
CA ARG A 307 -2.98 -2.30 8.80
C ARG A 307 -2.52 -2.76 7.42
N HIS A 308 -1.22 -2.68 7.15
CA HIS A 308 -0.64 -3.15 5.89
C HIS A 308 -0.51 -4.69 5.84
N ARG A 309 -0.73 -5.40 6.97
CA ARG A 309 -0.55 -6.86 7.09
C ARG A 309 -1.32 -7.69 6.08
N PRO A 310 -2.58 -7.36 5.74
CA PRO A 310 -3.32 -8.09 4.72
C PRO A 310 -2.64 -8.09 3.34
N LEU A 311 -1.73 -7.15 3.07
CA LEU A 311 -0.96 -7.08 1.82
C LEU A 311 0.51 -7.46 2.02
N PHE A 312 1.06 -7.15 3.19
CA PHE A 312 2.45 -7.43 3.54
C PHE A 312 2.73 -8.88 3.86
N ASN A 313 1.85 -9.56 4.59
CA ASN A 313 2.02 -10.99 4.86
C ASN A 313 2.01 -11.80 3.53
N PRO A 314 1.11 -11.51 2.57
CA PRO A 314 1.23 -12.07 1.23
C PRO A 314 2.54 -11.74 0.54
N PHE A 315 3.02 -10.49 0.62
CA PHE A 315 4.33 -10.12 0.04
C PHE A 315 5.47 -10.97 0.61
N VAL A 316 5.57 -11.07 1.95
CA VAL A 316 6.60 -11.89 2.59
C VAL A 316 6.47 -13.36 2.19
N THR A 317 5.24 -13.90 2.20
CA THR A 317 5.02 -15.31 1.88
C THR A 317 5.32 -15.64 0.42
N LEU A 318 4.83 -14.82 -0.50
CA LEU A 318 4.90 -15.08 -1.94
C LEU A 318 6.24 -14.63 -2.52
N ALA A 319 6.67 -13.40 -2.25
CA ALA A 319 7.89 -12.83 -2.82
C ALA A 319 9.14 -13.24 -2.02
N VAL A 320 9.14 -13.07 -0.69
CA VAL A 320 10.35 -13.34 0.12
C VAL A 320 10.56 -14.84 0.33
N PHE A 321 9.53 -15.58 0.74
CA PHE A 321 9.66 -17.02 1.01
C PHE A 321 9.48 -17.89 -0.24
N GLY A 322 8.58 -17.49 -1.15
CA GLY A 322 8.35 -18.18 -2.43
C GLY A 322 9.32 -17.78 -3.54
N GLY A 323 9.98 -16.63 -3.43
CA GLY A 323 10.83 -16.10 -4.50
C GLY A 323 10.04 -15.64 -5.74
N LEU A 324 8.74 -15.36 -5.59
CA LEU A 324 7.89 -14.96 -6.71
C LEU A 324 8.04 -13.46 -7.01
N LYS A 325 8.23 -13.12 -8.28
CA LYS A 325 8.13 -11.73 -8.74
C LYS A 325 6.64 -11.38 -8.86
N LEU A 326 6.17 -10.42 -8.06
CA LEU A 326 4.77 -10.00 -8.02
C LEU A 326 4.55 -8.70 -8.78
N ARG A 327 3.42 -8.60 -9.46
CA ARG A 327 2.84 -7.35 -9.94
C ARG A 327 1.53 -7.11 -9.20
N TYR A 328 1.37 -5.95 -8.58
CA TYR A 328 0.10 -5.60 -7.95
C TYR A 328 -0.89 -5.02 -8.95
N VAL A 329 -2.16 -5.34 -8.77
CA VAL A 329 -3.32 -4.73 -9.46
C VAL A 329 -4.40 -4.51 -8.42
N SER A 330 -5.14 -3.41 -8.49
CA SER A 330 -6.24 -3.18 -7.53
C SER A 330 -7.61 -3.44 -8.10
N ASP A 331 -8.57 -3.72 -7.22
CA ASP A 331 -9.99 -3.76 -7.58
C ASP A 331 -10.45 -2.41 -8.18
N TYR A 332 -9.98 -1.30 -7.62
CA TYR A 332 -10.26 0.04 -8.12
C TYR A 332 -9.77 0.28 -9.55
N SER A 333 -8.49 0.02 -9.87
CA SER A 333 -7.97 0.27 -11.23
C SER A 333 -8.67 -0.62 -12.27
N LEU A 334 -9.04 -1.84 -11.87
CA LEU A 334 -9.72 -2.79 -12.74
C LEU A 334 -11.16 -2.36 -13.03
N LEU A 335 -11.90 -1.89 -12.03
CA LEU A 335 -13.27 -1.42 -12.19
C LEU A 335 -13.37 -0.09 -12.95
N SER A 336 -12.39 0.80 -12.75
CA SER A 336 -12.30 2.07 -13.46
C SER A 336 -11.71 1.97 -14.87
N GLY A 337 -11.26 0.77 -15.28
CA GLY A 337 -10.67 0.52 -16.60
C GLY A 337 -9.25 1.10 -16.78
N ARG A 338 -8.60 1.55 -15.69
CA ARG A 338 -7.22 2.06 -15.69
C ARG A 338 -6.18 0.95 -15.80
N ALA A 339 -6.52 -0.23 -15.30
CA ALA A 339 -5.70 -1.43 -15.43
C ALA A 339 -6.50 -2.56 -16.06
N SER A 340 -5.78 -3.56 -16.55
CA SER A 340 -6.34 -4.82 -17.03
C SER A 340 -5.59 -6.00 -16.44
N LEU A 341 -6.26 -7.15 -16.39
CA LEU A 341 -5.62 -8.43 -16.04
C LEU A 341 -4.85 -9.04 -17.21
N ASP A 342 -4.68 -8.30 -18.31
CA ASP A 342 -3.98 -8.79 -19.50
C ASP A 342 -2.51 -9.07 -19.18
N GLY A 343 -2.02 -10.18 -19.73
CA GLY A 343 -0.69 -10.71 -19.45
C GLY A 343 -0.55 -11.41 -18.08
N LEU A 344 -1.53 -11.31 -17.18
CA LEU A 344 -1.57 -12.17 -16.00
C LEU A 344 -2.05 -13.57 -16.37
N LYS A 345 -1.36 -14.57 -15.83
CA LYS A 345 -1.81 -15.97 -15.84
C LYS A 345 -2.38 -16.39 -14.49
N LEU A 346 -1.89 -15.78 -13.41
CA LEU A 346 -2.29 -16.07 -12.04
C LEU A 346 -2.53 -14.78 -11.28
N LEU A 347 -3.56 -14.77 -10.43
CA LEU A 347 -3.87 -13.69 -9.49
C LEU A 347 -4.07 -14.28 -8.09
N PHE A 348 -3.20 -13.92 -7.17
CA PHE A 348 -3.44 -14.11 -5.74
C PHE A 348 -4.42 -13.04 -5.26
N ILE A 349 -5.54 -13.46 -4.69
CA ILE A 349 -6.36 -12.58 -3.87
C ILE A 349 -5.62 -12.48 -2.53
N SER A 350 -5.02 -11.32 -2.25
CA SER A 350 -4.64 -10.99 -0.88
C SER A 350 -5.92 -10.88 -0.05
N PRO A 351 -5.93 -11.18 1.26
CA PRO A 351 -7.13 -11.11 2.10
C PRO A 351 -8.08 -9.94 1.74
N SER A 352 -9.20 -10.28 1.10
CA SER A 352 -10.16 -9.37 0.45
C SER A 352 -11.58 -9.71 0.90
N CYS A 353 -11.86 -9.44 2.18
CA CYS A 353 -13.14 -9.75 2.82
C CYS A 353 -14.31 -8.95 2.24
N VAL A 354 -14.07 -7.69 1.86
CA VAL A 354 -15.06 -6.79 1.26
C VAL A 354 -14.62 -6.43 -0.16
N VAL A 355 -15.46 -6.71 -1.14
CA VAL A 355 -15.22 -6.33 -2.54
C VAL A 355 -16.51 -5.88 -3.21
N GLN A 356 -16.40 -5.06 -4.25
CA GLN A 356 -17.57 -4.73 -5.06
C GLN A 356 -18.12 -5.94 -5.84
N ARG A 357 -19.45 -6.04 -5.97
CA ARG A 357 -20.09 -7.09 -6.82
C ARG A 357 -19.57 -7.08 -8.26
N ALA A 358 -19.33 -5.91 -8.82
CA ALA A 358 -18.78 -5.77 -10.16
C ALA A 358 -17.39 -6.43 -10.28
N PHE A 359 -16.58 -6.39 -9.23
CA PHE A 359 -15.25 -6.99 -9.22
C PHE A 359 -15.32 -8.53 -9.20
N VAL A 360 -16.35 -9.10 -8.57
CA VAL A 360 -16.59 -10.56 -8.64
C VAL A 360 -16.76 -11.02 -10.09
N GLU A 361 -17.45 -10.25 -10.94
CA GLU A 361 -17.59 -10.59 -12.36
C GLU A 361 -16.25 -10.47 -13.11
N VAL A 362 -15.41 -9.48 -12.77
CA VAL A 362 -14.05 -9.38 -13.31
C VAL A 362 -13.23 -10.64 -13.00
N LEU A 363 -13.29 -11.14 -11.76
CA LEU A 363 -12.62 -12.39 -11.36
C LEU A 363 -13.17 -13.60 -12.13
N LYS A 364 -14.51 -13.74 -12.22
CA LYS A 364 -15.16 -14.83 -12.96
C LYS A 364 -14.72 -14.85 -14.41
N ASP A 365 -14.68 -13.69 -15.06
CA ASP A 365 -14.28 -13.59 -16.45
C ASP A 365 -12.80 -13.85 -16.67
N PHE A 366 -11.93 -13.39 -15.76
CA PHE A 366 -10.51 -13.74 -15.78
C PHE A 366 -10.30 -15.26 -15.74
N VAL A 367 -10.95 -15.95 -14.81
CA VAL A 367 -10.85 -17.41 -14.70
C VAL A 367 -11.44 -18.10 -15.93
N ARG A 368 -12.65 -17.72 -16.37
CA ARG A 368 -13.30 -18.31 -17.56
C ARG A 368 -12.42 -18.22 -18.81
N ARG A 369 -11.69 -17.11 -18.98
CA ARG A 369 -10.81 -16.90 -20.14
C ARG A 369 -9.52 -17.73 -20.10
N GLY A 370 -9.14 -18.29 -18.95
CA GLY A 370 -7.92 -19.09 -18.79
C GLY A 370 -7.03 -18.67 -17.62
N GLY A 371 -7.39 -17.60 -16.90
CA GLY A 371 -6.67 -17.15 -15.73
C GLY A 371 -6.82 -18.09 -14.53
N ILE A 372 -5.92 -17.96 -13.58
CA ILE A 372 -5.94 -18.72 -12.33
C ILE A 372 -6.09 -17.77 -11.16
N VAL A 373 -7.09 -18.01 -10.32
CA VAL A 373 -7.29 -17.22 -9.11
C VAL A 373 -7.04 -18.07 -7.87
N ILE A 374 -6.29 -17.54 -6.91
CA ILE A 374 -6.05 -18.18 -5.62
C ILE A 374 -6.64 -17.30 -4.53
N GLY A 375 -7.66 -17.81 -3.83
CA GLY A 375 -8.28 -17.18 -2.68
C GLY A 375 -8.04 -17.97 -1.39
N THR A 376 -8.28 -17.33 -0.27
CA THR A 376 -7.99 -17.83 1.07
C THR A 376 -9.08 -17.38 2.05
N ASP A 377 -9.33 -18.17 3.10
CA ASP A 377 -10.11 -17.77 4.29
C ASP A 377 -11.32 -16.85 3.99
N GLU A 378 -11.32 -15.59 4.46
CA GLU A 378 -12.46 -14.69 4.34
C GLU A 378 -12.56 -13.97 2.99
N ASP A 379 -11.82 -14.37 1.95
CA ASP A 379 -11.96 -13.76 0.62
C ASP A 379 -13.40 -13.84 0.11
N LEU A 380 -13.89 -12.71 -0.42
CA LEU A 380 -15.23 -12.57 -1.00
C LEU A 380 -16.36 -12.85 0.01
N CYS A 381 -16.22 -12.37 1.25
CA CYS A 381 -17.24 -12.53 2.30
C CYS A 381 -18.43 -11.57 2.13
N PHE A 382 -18.17 -10.30 1.84
CA PHE A 382 -19.17 -9.23 1.80
C PHE A 382 -19.02 -8.33 0.57
N ASP A 383 -20.15 -7.76 0.14
CA ASP A 383 -20.17 -6.74 -0.90
C ASP A 383 -19.98 -5.32 -0.34
N GLU A 384 -19.92 -4.33 -1.23
CA GLU A 384 -19.77 -2.92 -0.89
C GLU A 384 -20.91 -2.34 -0.01
N GLY A 385 -22.04 -3.05 0.09
CA GLY A 385 -23.17 -2.74 0.96
C GLY A 385 -23.23 -3.59 2.23
N GLY A 386 -22.22 -4.41 2.52
CA GLY A 386 -22.15 -5.29 3.69
C GLY A 386 -23.00 -6.56 3.60
N ARG A 387 -23.50 -6.91 2.41
CA ARG A 387 -24.29 -8.14 2.22
C ARG A 387 -23.36 -9.32 1.90
N HIS A 388 -23.72 -10.50 2.37
CA HIS A 388 -22.93 -11.71 2.11
C HIS A 388 -22.77 -12.03 0.62
N LEU A 389 -21.55 -12.38 0.23
CA LEU A 389 -21.15 -12.85 -1.11
C LEU A 389 -20.90 -14.37 -1.14
N SER A 390 -21.60 -15.15 -0.32
CA SER A 390 -21.45 -16.61 -0.28
C SER A 390 -21.62 -17.27 -1.66
N GLY A 391 -22.55 -16.78 -2.48
CA GLY A 391 -22.72 -17.24 -3.87
C GLY A 391 -21.49 -17.02 -4.75
N ALA A 392 -20.72 -15.94 -4.53
CA ALA A 392 -19.49 -15.68 -5.29
C ALA A 392 -18.41 -16.73 -5.01
N ARG A 393 -18.23 -17.13 -3.74
CA ARG A 393 -17.29 -18.21 -3.37
C ARG A 393 -17.72 -19.55 -3.95
N GLU A 394 -19.02 -19.86 -3.91
CA GLU A 394 -19.54 -21.06 -4.54
C GLU A 394 -19.24 -21.04 -6.04
N GLU A 395 -19.60 -19.97 -6.75
CA GLU A 395 -19.45 -19.85 -8.20
C GLU A 395 -18.00 -19.90 -8.67
N ILE A 396 -17.08 -19.23 -7.97
CA ILE A 396 -15.66 -19.15 -8.37
C ILE A 396 -14.90 -20.39 -7.89
N PHE A 397 -14.93 -20.68 -6.58
CA PHE A 397 -14.06 -21.66 -5.94
C PHE A 397 -14.71 -23.03 -5.75
N GLY A 398 -16.04 -23.14 -5.87
CA GLY A 398 -16.77 -24.38 -5.63
C GLY A 398 -17.02 -24.67 -4.16
N VAL A 399 -16.87 -23.70 -3.26
CA VAL A 399 -17.09 -23.86 -1.81
C VAL A 399 -18.50 -23.38 -1.46
N LYS A 400 -19.40 -24.31 -1.10
CA LYS A 400 -20.78 -23.99 -0.71
C LYS A 400 -20.89 -23.66 0.76
N ARG A 401 -20.22 -24.46 1.60
CA ARG A 401 -20.23 -24.33 3.06
C ARG A 401 -18.89 -24.69 3.66
N PHE A 402 -18.61 -24.06 4.80
CA PHE A 402 -17.47 -24.37 5.64
C PHE A 402 -17.88 -24.33 7.11
N SER A 403 -17.07 -24.95 7.96
CA SER A 403 -17.19 -24.86 9.41
C SER A 403 -15.88 -24.42 10.05
N PRO A 404 -15.90 -23.40 10.92
CA PRO A 404 -14.71 -22.99 11.65
C PRO A 404 -14.31 -24.04 12.71
N THR A 405 -13.02 -24.13 13.01
CA THR A 405 -12.50 -24.96 14.11
C THR A 405 -11.40 -24.25 14.90
N ALA A 406 -11.34 -24.54 16.19
CA ALA A 406 -10.28 -24.08 17.09
C ALA A 406 -9.12 -25.08 17.21
N GLU A 407 -9.28 -26.31 16.72
CA GLU A 407 -8.25 -27.36 16.80
C GLU A 407 -6.97 -26.93 16.06
N PRO A 408 -5.77 -27.22 16.59
CA PRO A 408 -4.50 -26.82 15.99
C PRO A 408 -4.12 -27.76 14.82
N LEU A 409 -4.98 -27.83 13.81
CA LEU A 409 -4.80 -28.67 12.64
C LEU A 409 -3.70 -28.09 11.74
N THR A 410 -3.02 -28.99 11.04
CA THR A 410 -2.09 -28.65 9.95
C THR A 410 -2.68 -29.10 8.62
N ILE A 411 -2.11 -28.61 7.51
CA ILE A 411 -2.58 -28.94 6.17
C ILE A 411 -1.52 -29.76 5.41
N ASP A 412 -1.95 -30.86 4.81
CA ASP A 412 -1.17 -31.60 3.83
C ASP A 412 -1.72 -31.29 2.44
N VAL A 413 -0.85 -30.83 1.53
CA VAL A 413 -1.18 -30.50 0.13
C VAL A 413 -0.45 -31.47 -0.81
N GLN A 414 -1.21 -32.07 -1.71
CA GLN A 414 -0.70 -32.92 -2.79
C GLN A 414 -0.87 -32.21 -4.13
N LEU A 415 0.25 -31.89 -4.77
CA LEU A 415 0.29 -31.31 -6.11
C LEU A 415 0.82 -32.35 -7.11
N LYS A 416 0.67 -32.05 -8.40
CA LYS A 416 1.19 -32.89 -9.48
C LYS A 416 2.73 -33.03 -9.43
N HIS A 417 3.42 -31.96 -9.04
CA HIS A 417 4.88 -31.86 -9.06
C HIS A 417 5.50 -31.61 -7.66
N GLY A 418 4.79 -31.97 -6.59
CA GLY A 418 5.29 -31.83 -5.23
C GLY A 418 4.25 -32.19 -4.17
N SER A 419 4.69 -32.40 -2.95
CA SER A 419 3.80 -32.61 -1.80
C SER A 419 4.33 -31.86 -0.59
N PHE A 420 3.44 -31.20 0.14
CA PHE A 420 3.77 -30.45 1.33
C PHE A 420 2.99 -31.04 2.50
N ARG A 421 3.69 -31.33 3.59
CA ARG A 421 3.05 -31.90 4.79
C ARG A 421 3.19 -30.96 5.98
N GLY A 422 2.18 -30.96 6.84
CA GLY A 422 2.16 -30.23 8.09
C GLY A 422 2.26 -28.72 7.91
N LEU A 423 1.71 -28.17 6.83
CA LEU A 423 1.68 -26.72 6.59
C LEU A 423 0.95 -26.02 7.75
N PRO A 424 1.48 -24.89 8.25
CA PRO A 424 0.90 -24.21 9.38
C PRO A 424 -0.43 -23.56 9.02
N ALA A 425 -1.36 -23.57 9.96
CA ALA A 425 -2.64 -22.88 9.86
C ALA A 425 -2.93 -22.24 11.20
N LEU A 426 -2.55 -20.96 11.34
CA LEU A 426 -2.61 -20.25 12.61
C LEU A 426 -3.85 -19.34 12.71
N VAL A 427 -4.30 -18.80 11.58
CA VAL A 427 -5.42 -17.87 11.51
C VAL A 427 -6.57 -18.52 10.78
N ARG A 428 -7.71 -18.60 11.47
CA ARG A 428 -9.02 -19.06 10.97
C ARG A 428 -8.94 -20.38 10.21
N ARG A 429 -9.31 -21.47 10.89
CA ARG A 429 -9.30 -22.81 10.29
C ARG A 429 -10.70 -23.16 9.84
N LEU A 430 -10.91 -23.17 8.53
CA LEU A 430 -12.19 -23.46 7.90
C LEU A 430 -12.13 -24.85 7.25
N ARG A 431 -12.90 -25.79 7.78
CA ARG A 431 -13.14 -27.08 7.12
C ARG A 431 -14.12 -26.85 5.98
N LEU A 432 -13.79 -27.27 4.77
CA LEU A 432 -14.66 -27.09 3.61
C LEU A 432 -15.64 -28.27 3.57
N THR A 433 -16.85 -28.06 4.08
CA THR A 433 -17.81 -29.13 4.42
C THR A 433 -18.75 -29.49 3.28
N GLU A 434 -19.00 -28.56 2.36
CA GLU A 434 -19.85 -28.80 1.19
C GLU A 434 -19.24 -28.13 -0.04
N LEU A 435 -19.05 -28.92 -1.11
CA LEU A 435 -18.42 -28.49 -2.35
C LEU A 435 -19.37 -28.65 -3.55
N VAL A 436 -19.12 -27.90 -4.61
CA VAL A 436 -19.74 -28.12 -5.92
C VAL A 436 -19.14 -29.38 -6.55
N ASP A 437 -19.97 -30.18 -7.22
CA ASP A 437 -19.53 -31.39 -7.91
C ASP A 437 -18.41 -31.09 -8.91
N GLY A 438 -17.41 -31.98 -8.96
CA GLY A 438 -16.21 -31.78 -9.79
C GLY A 438 -15.15 -30.86 -9.20
N THR A 439 -15.35 -30.33 -7.99
CA THR A 439 -14.30 -29.64 -7.24
C THR A 439 -13.28 -30.64 -6.71
N GLU A 440 -12.01 -30.46 -7.08
CA GLU A 440 -10.89 -31.31 -6.72
C GLU A 440 -10.34 -30.92 -5.34
N VAL A 441 -10.07 -31.89 -4.47
CA VAL A 441 -9.42 -31.65 -3.17
C VAL A 441 -7.91 -31.80 -3.36
N LEU A 442 -7.18 -30.69 -3.34
CA LEU A 442 -5.72 -30.65 -3.43
C LEU A 442 -5.05 -30.86 -2.09
N GLY A 443 -5.72 -30.53 -0.98
CA GLY A 443 -5.14 -30.64 0.34
C GLY A 443 -6.18 -30.87 1.43
N ARG A 444 -5.75 -31.52 2.50
CA ARG A 444 -6.58 -31.91 3.63
C ARG A 444 -5.99 -31.41 4.92
N TRP A 445 -6.88 -31.08 5.85
CA TRP A 445 -6.56 -30.92 7.25
C TRP A 445 -6.02 -32.24 7.81
N SER A 446 -5.25 -32.18 8.89
CA SER A 446 -4.72 -33.37 9.58
C SER A 446 -5.81 -34.30 10.15
N ASP A 447 -7.06 -33.84 10.22
CA ASP A 447 -8.25 -34.66 10.55
C ASP A 447 -8.91 -35.33 9.33
N GLY A 448 -8.34 -35.13 8.13
CA GLY A 448 -8.82 -35.67 6.86
C GLY A 448 -9.85 -34.81 6.13
N SER A 449 -10.38 -33.75 6.75
CA SER A 449 -11.36 -32.87 6.11
C SER A 449 -10.70 -32.01 5.00
N PRO A 450 -11.43 -31.62 3.92
CA PRO A 450 -10.86 -30.81 2.86
C PRO A 450 -10.42 -29.42 3.36
N ALA A 451 -9.22 -29.00 2.96
CA ALA A 451 -8.61 -27.73 3.34
C ALA A 451 -8.21 -26.88 2.13
N VAL A 452 -7.73 -27.50 1.06
CA VAL A 452 -7.36 -26.83 -0.18
C VAL A 452 -8.12 -27.48 -1.32
N VAL A 453 -8.85 -26.68 -2.08
CA VAL A 453 -9.66 -27.17 -3.20
C VAL A 453 -9.33 -26.43 -4.48
N SER A 454 -9.62 -27.07 -5.60
CA SER A 454 -9.49 -26.49 -6.92
C SER A 454 -10.69 -26.79 -7.79
N ARG A 455 -11.15 -25.78 -8.52
CA ARG A 455 -12.28 -25.88 -9.43
C ARG A 455 -11.91 -25.38 -10.81
N LEU A 456 -12.29 -26.13 -11.84
CA LEU A 456 -12.28 -25.63 -13.21
C LEU A 456 -13.48 -24.71 -13.45
N LEU A 457 -13.23 -23.56 -14.05
CA LEU A 457 -14.25 -22.61 -14.45
C LEU A 457 -13.89 -22.04 -15.83
N GLY A 458 -14.63 -22.46 -16.86
CA GLY A 458 -14.25 -22.18 -18.25
C GLY A 458 -12.91 -22.83 -18.60
N ARG A 459 -11.97 -22.04 -19.14
CA ARG A 459 -10.61 -22.51 -19.49
C ARG A 459 -9.59 -22.37 -18.37
N GLY A 460 -9.94 -21.70 -17.28
CA GLY A 460 -9.06 -21.45 -16.14
C GLY A 460 -9.43 -22.26 -14.91
N ARG A 461 -8.83 -21.87 -13.79
CA ARG A 461 -8.93 -22.60 -12.52
C ARG A 461 -8.98 -21.65 -11.34
N ALA A 462 -9.80 -21.99 -10.36
CA ALA A 462 -9.80 -21.33 -9.06
C ALA A 462 -9.22 -22.29 -8.01
N ILE A 463 -8.43 -21.78 -7.07
CA ILE A 463 -7.90 -22.51 -5.92
C ILE A 463 -8.32 -21.77 -4.66
N TYR A 464 -8.82 -22.49 -3.67
CA TYR A 464 -9.20 -21.91 -2.39
C TYR A 464 -8.53 -22.64 -1.23
N VAL A 465 -7.99 -21.88 -0.29
CA VAL A 465 -7.33 -22.36 0.93
C VAL A 465 -8.19 -22.00 2.13
N GLY A 466 -8.62 -22.99 2.90
CA GLY A 466 -9.49 -22.84 4.08
C GLY A 466 -8.81 -22.22 5.30
N THR A 467 -7.72 -21.47 5.12
CA THR A 467 -7.01 -20.73 6.18
C THR A 467 -6.32 -19.52 5.55
N ASP A 468 -5.75 -18.63 6.35
CA ASP A 468 -4.84 -17.59 5.88
C ASP A 468 -3.40 -18.14 5.88
N PRO A 469 -2.89 -18.64 4.73
CA PRO A 469 -1.54 -19.19 4.64
C PRO A 469 -0.48 -18.10 4.81
N TYR A 470 -0.83 -16.84 4.53
CA TYR A 470 0.10 -15.74 4.55
C TYR A 470 0.45 -15.36 5.98
N THR A 471 -0.56 -15.14 6.82
CA THR A 471 -0.31 -14.87 8.24
C THR A 471 0.27 -16.10 8.93
N ALA A 472 -0.12 -17.31 8.55
CA ALA A 472 0.47 -18.53 9.09
C ALA A 472 1.96 -18.70 8.78
N SER A 473 2.45 -18.19 7.65
CA SER A 473 3.88 -18.24 7.27
C SER A 473 4.74 -17.27 8.07
N VAL A 474 4.18 -16.09 8.34
CA VAL A 474 4.87 -14.99 9.00
C VAL A 474 4.79 -15.12 10.53
N ALA A 475 3.74 -15.75 11.04
CA ALA A 475 3.57 -15.98 12.48
C ALA A 475 4.48 -17.12 12.96
N TYR A 476 5.27 -16.83 14.01
CA TYR A 476 6.16 -17.76 14.72
C TYR A 476 7.25 -18.45 13.86
N GLY A 477 8.38 -17.77 13.65
CA GLY A 477 9.66 -18.46 13.39
C GLY A 477 10.00 -18.86 11.96
N GLU A 478 9.53 -18.10 10.95
CA GLU A 478 9.85 -18.30 9.52
C GLU A 478 9.44 -19.68 8.97
N ASP A 479 8.14 -19.91 8.77
CA ASP A 479 7.71 -21.09 8.01
C ASP A 479 7.57 -20.79 6.52
N ARG A 480 8.63 -21.12 5.77
CA ARG A 480 8.72 -20.86 4.32
C ARG A 480 7.92 -21.85 3.47
N ARG A 481 7.32 -22.88 4.05
CA ARG A 481 6.71 -24.00 3.30
C ARG A 481 5.50 -23.58 2.48
N TRP A 482 4.71 -22.62 2.94
CA TRP A 482 3.62 -22.05 2.14
C TRP A 482 4.13 -21.29 0.92
N GLY A 483 5.19 -20.47 1.09
CA GLY A 483 5.85 -19.81 -0.04
C GLY A 483 6.36 -20.81 -1.08
N GLN A 484 7.01 -21.89 -0.64
CA GLN A 484 7.46 -22.98 -1.50
C GLN A 484 6.30 -23.75 -2.17
N CYS A 485 5.19 -23.95 -1.44
CA CYS A 485 3.98 -24.55 -1.98
C CYS A 485 3.40 -23.69 -3.11
N PHE A 486 3.27 -22.38 -2.91
CA PHE A 486 2.80 -21.47 -3.95
C PHE A 486 3.75 -21.39 -5.14
N ARG A 487 5.07 -21.39 -4.89
CA ARG A 487 6.06 -21.48 -5.95
C ARG A 487 5.88 -22.75 -6.79
N THR A 488 5.69 -23.90 -6.15
CA THR A 488 5.46 -25.18 -6.86
C THR A 488 4.16 -25.14 -7.68
N ILE A 489 3.11 -24.47 -7.18
CA ILE A 489 1.89 -24.23 -7.95
C ILE A 489 2.23 -23.39 -9.20
N CYS A 490 2.94 -22.27 -9.07
CA CYS A 490 3.36 -21.44 -10.20
C CYS A 490 4.21 -22.19 -11.23
N GLU A 491 5.21 -22.96 -10.79
CA GLU A 491 6.10 -23.75 -11.65
C GLU A 491 5.33 -24.84 -12.40
N SER A 492 4.36 -25.50 -11.75
CA SER A 492 3.49 -26.50 -12.38
C SER A 492 2.63 -25.95 -13.52
N LEU A 493 2.49 -24.61 -13.56
CA LEU A 493 1.72 -23.86 -14.55
C LEU A 493 2.62 -23.23 -15.64
N GLY A 494 3.93 -23.52 -15.62
CA GLY A 494 4.90 -22.97 -16.56
C GLY A 494 5.17 -21.49 -16.35
N MET A 495 5.17 -21.04 -15.10
CA MET A 495 5.61 -19.70 -14.69
C MET A 495 6.97 -19.86 -14.02
N GLU A 496 8.01 -19.26 -14.60
CA GLU A 496 9.38 -19.24 -14.07
C GLU A 496 9.65 -18.04 -13.16
#